data_AF-A0A945N927-F1
#
_entry.id   AF-A0A945N927-F1
#
_cell.length_a   1.000
_cell.length_b   1.000
_cell.length_c   1.000
_cell.angle_alpha   90.00
_cell.angle_beta   90.00
_cell.angle_gamma   90.00
#
_symmetry.space_group_name_H-M   'P 1'
#
loop_
_entity.id
_entity.type
_entity.pdbx_description
1 polymer ?
#
loop_
_entity_poly.entity_id
_entity_poly.type
_entity_poly.pdbx_seq_one_letter_code
_entity_poly.pdbx_strand_id
1 'polypeptide(L)' 'MEKKYFENKLGIRKDIFELPFSPIREVARSAANQEDVVQFWFGEPDVSTPEFIRSATKLSLDRGE' A
#
# COMPACT_ATOMS: atom_id res chain seq x y z
N MET A 1 9.63 -26.56 -9.50
CA MET A 1 10.14 -25.26 -9.98
C MET A 1 11.33 -24.89 -9.12
N GLU A 2 12.50 -24.78 -9.73
CA GLU A 2 13.77 -24.54 -9.04
C GLU A 2 13.80 -23.11 -8.51
N LYS A 3 13.93 -22.93 -7.19
CA LYS A 3 14.11 -21.60 -6.59
C LYS A 3 15.51 -21.11 -6.98
N LYS A 4 15.58 -20.22 -7.96
CA LYS A 4 16.81 -19.50 -8.30
C LYS A 4 17.12 -18.54 -7.16
N TYR A 5 18.07 -18.90 -6.30
CA TYR A 5 18.57 -18.00 -5.27
C TYR A 5 19.36 -16.88 -5.97
N PHE A 6 18.83 -15.66 -5.94
CA PHE A 6 19.57 -14.50 -6.41
C PHE A 6 20.67 -14.18 -5.38
N GLU A 7 21.92 -14.03 -5.82
CA GLU A 7 23.00 -13.63 -4.92
C GLU A 7 22.84 -12.14 -4.54
N ASN A 8 22.73 -11.87 -3.25
CA ASN A 8 22.65 -10.53 -2.71
C ASN A 8 24.02 -9.85 -2.69
N LYS A 9 24.44 -9.32 -3.83
CA LYS A 9 25.71 -8.61 -4.04
C LYS A 9 25.73 -7.19 -3.43
N LEU A 10 24.58 -6.69 -3.00
CA LEU A 10 24.38 -5.30 -2.56
C LEU A 10 24.45 -5.14 -1.02
N GLY A 11 24.67 -6.23 -0.27
CA GLY A 11 24.70 -6.18 1.20
C GLY A 11 23.33 -5.89 1.83
N ILE A 12 22.24 -6.11 1.08
CA ILE A 12 20.87 -5.93 1.59
C ILE A 12 20.60 -6.97 2.69
N ARG A 13 19.74 -6.68 3.67
CA ARG A 13 19.35 -7.73 4.63
C ARG A 13 18.59 -8.84 3.92
N LYS A 14 18.90 -10.11 4.25
CA LYS A 14 18.27 -11.29 3.64
C LYS A 14 16.75 -11.17 3.59
N ASP A 15 16.13 -10.81 4.72
CA ASP A 15 14.68 -10.70 4.82
C ASP A 15 14.12 -9.70 3.81
N ILE A 16 14.77 -8.54 3.62
CA ILE A 16 14.36 -7.52 2.65
C ILE A 16 14.55 -8.02 1.22
N PHE A 17 15.66 -8.71 0.96
CA PHE A 17 15.98 -9.25 -0.36
C PHE A 17 15.00 -10.36 -0.79
N GLU A 18 14.51 -11.14 0.17
CA GLU A 18 13.56 -12.23 -0.05
C GLU A 18 12.10 -11.81 0.12
N LEU A 19 11.81 -10.54 0.43
CA LEU A 19 10.44 -10.03 0.58
C LEU A 19 9.65 -10.29 -0.72
N PRO A 20 8.56 -11.07 -0.67
CA PRO A 20 7.74 -11.33 -1.84
C PRO A 20 6.99 -10.06 -2.26
N PHE A 21 6.59 -10.00 -3.52
CA PHE A 21 5.72 -8.94 -3.99
C PHE A 21 4.35 -9.03 -3.30
N SER A 22 3.70 -7.89 -3.07
CA SER A 22 2.37 -7.83 -2.46
C SER A 22 1.32 -8.38 -3.43
N PRO A 23 0.55 -9.43 -3.05
CA PRO A 23 -0.52 -9.97 -3.89
C PRO A 23 -1.62 -8.93 -4.20
N ILE A 24 -1.96 -8.06 -3.24
CA ILE A 24 -2.91 -6.96 -3.43
C ILE A 24 -2.42 -6.04 -4.56
N ARG A 25 -1.12 -5.73 -4.57
CA ARG A 25 -0.51 -4.86 -5.57
C ARG A 25 -0.39 -5.55 -6.94
N GLU A 26 -0.32 -6.87 -6.99
CA GLU A 26 -0.32 -7.63 -8.24
C GLU A 26 -1.68 -7.50 -8.95
N VAL A 27 -2.78 -7.67 -8.20
CA VAL A 27 -4.15 -7.47 -8.69
C VAL A 27 -4.38 -6.02 -9.13
N ALA A 28 -4.00 -5.05 -8.30
CA ALA A 28 -4.18 -3.63 -8.66
C ALA A 28 -3.37 -3.23 -9.90
N ARG A 29 -2.16 -3.79 -10.09
CA ARG A 29 -1.32 -3.50 -11.27
C ARG A 29 -1.87 -4.11 -12.56
N SER A 30 -2.47 -5.30 -12.52
CA SER A 30 -2.97 -5.96 -13.73
C SER A 30 -4.15 -5.21 -14.36
N ALA A 31 -4.92 -4.49 -13.55
CA ALA A 31 -6.08 -3.70 -13.98
C ALA A 31 -5.83 -2.18 -14.04
N ALA A 32 -4.60 -1.71 -13.82
CA ALA A 32 -4.31 -0.28 -13.61
C ALA A 32 -4.74 0.67 -14.76
N ASN A 33 -4.83 0.16 -15.99
CA ASN A 33 -5.24 0.91 -17.18
C ASN A 33 -6.56 0.40 -17.78
N GLN A 34 -7.35 -0.35 -17.02
CA GLN A 34 -8.64 -0.88 -17.48
C GLN A 34 -9.77 -0.02 -16.93
N GLU A 35 -10.32 0.85 -17.78
CA GLU A 35 -11.39 1.79 -17.41
C GLU A 35 -12.71 1.08 -17.09
N ASP A 36 -12.94 -0.11 -17.66
CA ASP A 36 -14.16 -0.91 -17.47
C ASP A 36 -14.12 -1.84 -16.23
N VAL A 37 -13.13 -1.68 -15.34
CA VAL A 37 -12.96 -2.51 -14.14
C VAL A 37 -13.32 -1.73 -12.86
N VAL A 38 -14.29 -2.26 -12.11
CA VAL A 38 -14.63 -1.76 -10.78
C VAL A 38 -13.60 -2.24 -9.75
N GLN A 39 -13.08 -1.29 -8.97
CA GLN A 39 -11.89 -1.49 -8.14
C GLN A 39 -12.24 -1.96 -6.72
N PHE A 40 -12.13 -3.26 -6.45
CA PHE A 40 -12.39 -3.86 -5.11
C PHE A 40 -11.13 -4.38 -4.40
N TRP A 41 -9.95 -3.84 -4.71
CA TRP A 41 -8.67 -4.34 -4.19
C TRP A 41 -8.16 -3.65 -2.91
N PHE A 42 -8.61 -2.42 -2.62
CA PHE A 42 -8.28 -1.73 -1.36
C PHE A 42 -9.50 -1.76 -0.43
N GLY A 43 -9.26 -2.07 0.84
CA GLY A 43 -10.29 -2.16 1.87
C GLY A 43 -10.59 -0.85 2.59
N GLU A 44 -10.17 0.29 2.02
CA GLU A 44 -10.44 1.60 2.61
C GLU A 44 -11.90 2.02 2.33
N PRO A 45 -12.58 2.66 3.29
CA PRO A 45 -13.90 3.21 3.06
C PRO A 45 -13.90 4.27 1.94
N ASP A 46 -14.95 4.28 1.14
CA ASP A 46 -15.26 5.33 0.17
C ASP A 46 -15.83 6.60 0.82
N VAL A 47 -16.21 6.51 2.08
CA VAL A 47 -16.72 7.63 2.87
C VAL A 47 -15.59 8.42 3.52
N SER A 48 -15.78 9.75 3.56
CA SER A 48 -14.86 10.63 4.28
C SER A 48 -14.87 10.32 5.78
N THR A 49 -13.71 10.52 6.42
CA THR A 49 -13.59 10.46 7.87
C THR A 49 -14.63 11.40 8.53
N PRO A 50 -15.31 10.98 9.62
CA PRO A 50 -16.29 11.80 10.30
C PRO A 50 -15.79 13.20 10.69
N GLU A 51 -16.69 14.18 10.60
CA GLU A 51 -16.34 15.61 10.72
C GLU A 51 -15.71 15.97 12.08
N PHE A 52 -16.20 15.37 13.18
CA PHE A 52 -15.66 15.64 14.51
C PHE A 52 -14.19 15.21 14.65
N ILE A 53 -13.77 14.16 13.93
CA ILE A 53 -12.38 13.69 13.92
C ILE A 53 -11.53 14.69 13.11
N ARG A 54 -11.99 15.06 11.91
CA ARG A 54 -11.30 16.04 11.06
C ARG A 54 -11.12 17.39 11.76
N SER A 55 -12.16 17.85 12.43
CA SER A 55 -12.15 19.08 13.24
C SER A 55 -11.15 18.99 14.40
N ALA A 56 -11.10 17.87 15.12
CA ALA A 56 -10.12 17.66 16.19
C ALA A 56 -8.68 17.68 15.66
N THR A 57 -8.41 17.00 14.53
CA THR A 57 -7.09 17.01 13.88
C THR A 57 -6.68 18.42 13.46
N LYS A 58 -7.60 19.18 12.85
CA LYS A 58 -7.33 20.58 12.46
C LYS A 58 -6.94 21.43 13.67
N LEU A 59 -7.68 21.32 14.76
CA LEU A 59 -7.42 22.08 15.99
C LEU A 59 -6.05 21.74 16.60
N SER A 60 -5.66 20.47 16.57
CA SER A 60 -4.34 20.00 17.04
C SER A 60 -3.22 20.62 16.19
N LEU A 61 -3.37 20.63 14.86
CA LEU A 61 -2.45 21.30 13.94
C LEU A 61 -2.38 22.81 14.17
N ASP A 62 -3.51 23.49 14.36
CA ASP A 62 -3.58 24.93 14.63
C ASP A 62 -2.87 25.30 15.97
N ARG A 63 -2.75 24.35 16.90
CA ARG A 63 -2.01 24.49 18.17
C ARG A 63 -0.52 24.15 18.05
N GLY A 64 -0.09 23.49 16.97
CA GLY A 64 1.29 23.07 16.74
C GLY A 64 1.69 21.78 17.47
N GLU A 65 0.76 20.85 17.67
CA GLU A 65 0.99 19.50 18.24
C GLU A 65 1.49 18.48 17.22
#